data_AF-A0A0F9UFZ5-F1
#
_entry.id   AF-A0A0F9UFZ5-F1
#
_cell.length_a   1.000
_cell.length_b   1.000
_cell.length_c   1.000
_cell.angle_alpha   90.00
_cell.angle_beta   90.00
_cell.angle_gamma   90.00
#
_symmetry.space_group_name_H-M   'P 1'
#
loop_
_entity.id
_entity.type
_entity.pdbx_description
1 polymer ?
#
loop_
_entity_poly.entity_id
_entity_poly.type
_entity_poly.pdbx_seq_one_letter_code
_entity_poly.pdbx_strand_id
1 'polypeptide(L)'
;MNQTFKKETFRDDYTFSNSPEAVKRFPFPFHEDEYMYSVNIEPHVKTAVGSITEFTFDIDEHYVAECEDKAITLANDPQRYLCLPHMMDAQWDTLELMMESMSNDYPEQFNLTKEGDNWTWVNKPLGITTKFVFGDESSLPMEPLEYIGRQVQGDWVMLDQRDNNLFADGAIVTSQADWSLAIDVGMSWQEWHGRARRAMEREQCPYR
;
A
#
# COMPACT_ATOMS: atom_id res chain seq x y z
N MET A 1 -17.63 15.82 1.56
CA MET A 1 -18.61 15.02 2.35
C MET A 1 -17.76 14.35 3.39
N ASN A 2 -17.89 14.69 4.67
CA ASN A 2 -17.03 14.12 5.72
C ASN A 2 -17.24 12.60 5.77
N GLN A 3 -16.31 11.85 5.21
CA GLN A 3 -16.25 10.39 5.30
C GLN A 3 -16.16 10.00 6.78
N THR A 4 -17.09 9.18 7.23
CA THR A 4 -17.09 8.66 8.59
C THR A 4 -16.35 7.34 8.60
N PHE A 5 -15.23 7.27 9.31
CA PHE A 5 -14.48 6.02 9.45
C PHE A 5 -15.10 5.12 10.51
N LYS A 6 -15.18 3.83 10.17
CA LYS A 6 -15.69 2.80 11.06
C LYS A 6 -14.63 2.38 12.06
N LYS A 7 -15.10 1.87 13.21
CA LYS A 7 -14.28 1.13 14.16
C LYS A 7 -14.69 -0.32 14.06
N GLU A 8 -13.79 -1.16 13.60
CA GLU A 8 -14.04 -2.58 13.39
C GLU A 8 -12.75 -3.39 13.54
N THR A 9 -12.86 -4.70 13.53
CA THR A 9 -11.77 -5.64 13.82
C THR A 9 -11.65 -6.67 12.70
N PHE A 10 -10.41 -6.98 12.32
CA PHE A 10 -10.06 -7.99 11.31
C PHE A 10 -9.50 -9.27 11.94
N ARG A 11 -9.61 -9.40 13.26
CA ARG A 11 -9.12 -10.51 14.06
C ARG A 11 -10.06 -10.74 15.24
N ASP A 12 -9.91 -11.90 15.89
CA ASP A 12 -10.65 -12.33 17.07
C ASP A 12 -12.19 -12.36 16.87
N ASP A 13 -12.88 -11.25 17.10
CA ASP A 13 -14.35 -11.14 17.00
C ASP A 13 -14.87 -10.74 15.61
N TYR A 14 -13.98 -10.37 14.68
CA TYR A 14 -14.26 -10.13 13.26
C TYR A 14 -15.50 -9.24 13.02
N THR A 15 -15.49 -8.03 13.56
CA THR A 15 -16.60 -7.08 13.43
C THR A 15 -16.65 -6.34 12.09
N PHE A 16 -15.66 -6.59 11.20
CA PHE A 16 -15.63 -6.03 9.85
C PHE A 16 -16.95 -6.26 9.10
N SER A 17 -17.43 -5.20 8.46
CA SER A 17 -18.64 -5.26 7.62
C SER A 17 -18.62 -4.18 6.55
N ASN A 18 -19.29 -4.37 5.43
CA ASN A 18 -19.38 -3.33 4.40
C ASN A 18 -20.70 -2.55 4.53
N SER A 19 -20.65 -1.22 4.46
CA SER A 19 -21.84 -0.41 4.20
C SER A 19 -22.42 -0.70 2.80
N PRO A 20 -23.69 -0.33 2.53
CA PRO A 20 -24.24 -0.40 1.17
C PRO A 20 -23.41 0.34 0.11
N GLU A 21 -22.74 1.42 0.49
CA GLU A 21 -21.83 2.20 -0.36
C GLU A 21 -20.54 1.42 -0.64
N ALA A 22 -19.92 0.82 0.38
CA ALA A 22 -18.74 -0.03 0.24
C ALA A 22 -19.03 -1.27 -0.63
N VAL A 23 -20.20 -1.90 -0.46
CA VAL A 23 -20.64 -3.01 -1.32
C VAL A 23 -20.76 -2.59 -2.78
N LYS A 24 -21.30 -1.39 -3.07
CA LYS A 24 -21.49 -0.92 -4.45
C LYS A 24 -20.18 -0.61 -5.17
N ARG A 25 -19.17 -0.13 -4.44
CA ARG A 25 -17.85 0.22 -5.01
C ARG A 25 -16.86 -0.95 -4.98
N PHE A 26 -17.24 -2.11 -4.42
CA PHE A 26 -16.39 -3.29 -4.34
C PHE A 26 -15.87 -3.68 -5.75
N PRO A 27 -14.55 -3.87 -5.92
CA PRO A 27 -13.97 -4.16 -7.22
C PRO A 27 -14.17 -5.63 -7.59
N PHE A 28 -15.36 -5.97 -8.07
CA PHE A 28 -15.68 -7.32 -8.50
C PHE A 28 -14.71 -7.75 -9.63
N PRO A 29 -13.85 -8.77 -9.42
CA PRO A 29 -12.68 -8.98 -10.28
C PRO A 29 -12.95 -9.88 -11.49
N PHE A 30 -14.16 -10.46 -11.59
CA PHE A 30 -14.50 -11.41 -12.64
C PHE A 30 -15.29 -10.71 -13.76
N HIS A 31 -14.69 -10.63 -14.93
CA HIS A 31 -15.33 -10.13 -16.15
C HIS A 31 -16.00 -11.25 -16.97
N GLU A 32 -15.72 -12.51 -16.64
CA GLU A 32 -16.27 -13.74 -17.23
C GLU A 32 -16.70 -14.71 -16.12
N ASP A 33 -17.51 -15.71 -16.46
CA ASP A 33 -17.98 -16.75 -15.53
C ASP A 33 -16.89 -17.75 -15.13
N GLU A 34 -15.78 -17.81 -15.89
CA GLU A 34 -14.60 -18.62 -15.60
C GLU A 34 -13.38 -17.71 -15.41
N TYR A 35 -12.49 -18.08 -14.49
CA TYR A 35 -11.27 -17.32 -14.20
C TYR A 35 -10.02 -18.01 -14.78
N MET A 36 -9.18 -17.22 -15.45
CA MET A 36 -7.88 -17.65 -15.93
C MET A 36 -6.85 -16.52 -15.77
N TYR A 37 -5.60 -16.88 -15.49
CA TYR A 37 -4.50 -15.92 -15.45
C TYR A 37 -4.24 -15.29 -16.83
N SER A 38 -3.98 -13.99 -16.83
CA SER A 38 -3.58 -13.21 -18.00
C SER A 38 -2.68 -12.05 -17.56
N VAL A 39 -2.07 -11.35 -18.51
CA VAL A 39 -1.45 -10.03 -18.25
C VAL A 39 -2.58 -9.00 -18.29
N ASN A 40 -3.26 -8.82 -17.17
CA ASN A 40 -4.45 -7.96 -17.03
C ASN A 40 -4.11 -6.53 -16.58
N ILE A 41 -2.94 -6.02 -16.98
CA ILE A 41 -2.47 -4.68 -16.61
C ILE A 41 -3.07 -3.64 -17.57
N GLU A 42 -3.58 -2.56 -17.02
CA GLU A 42 -4.04 -1.38 -17.75
C GLU A 42 -3.45 -0.10 -17.14
N PRO A 43 -3.39 1.02 -17.90
CA PRO A 43 -2.96 2.29 -17.34
C PRO A 43 -3.87 2.74 -16.18
N HIS A 44 -3.28 3.08 -15.04
CA HIS A 44 -4.03 3.67 -13.92
C HIS A 44 -4.40 5.13 -14.24
N VAL A 45 -5.61 5.34 -14.74
CA VAL A 45 -6.18 6.67 -15.03
C VAL A 45 -7.40 6.90 -14.16
N LYS A 46 -7.63 8.15 -13.72
CA LYS A 46 -8.82 8.47 -12.90
C LYS A 46 -10.10 8.06 -13.64
N THR A 47 -10.91 7.23 -12.99
CA THR A 47 -12.16 6.69 -13.55
C THR A 47 -13.40 7.33 -12.91
N ALA A 48 -14.46 6.56 -12.65
CA ALA A 48 -15.72 7.09 -12.15
C ALA A 48 -15.57 7.63 -10.71
N VAL A 49 -16.18 8.79 -10.46
CA VAL A 49 -16.25 9.39 -9.12
C VAL A 49 -16.90 8.41 -8.13
N GLY A 50 -16.27 8.21 -6.99
CA GLY A 50 -16.65 7.27 -5.93
C GLY A 50 -16.16 5.83 -6.13
N SER A 51 -15.56 5.51 -7.28
CA SER A 51 -14.97 4.18 -7.51
C SER A 51 -13.62 4.03 -6.81
N ILE A 52 -13.15 2.79 -6.68
CA ILE A 52 -11.82 2.48 -6.12
C ILE A 52 -10.66 2.91 -7.04
N THR A 53 -10.96 3.27 -8.28
CA THR A 53 -10.00 3.72 -9.31
C THR A 53 -10.19 5.20 -9.63
N GLU A 54 -10.86 5.97 -8.77
CA GLU A 54 -10.94 7.43 -8.92
C GLU A 54 -9.58 8.08 -8.64
N PHE A 55 -8.84 7.57 -7.65
CA PHE A 55 -7.56 8.11 -7.19
C PHE A 55 -6.46 7.06 -7.23
N THR A 56 -5.21 7.49 -7.06
CA THR A 56 -4.04 6.59 -7.03
C THR A 56 -4.03 5.73 -5.77
N PHE A 57 -4.43 6.31 -4.65
CA PHE A 57 -4.54 5.65 -3.36
C PHE A 57 -5.99 5.79 -2.90
N ASP A 58 -6.72 4.68 -2.83
CA ASP A 58 -8.09 4.71 -2.36
C ASP A 58 -8.14 4.69 -0.82
N ILE A 59 -8.84 5.66 -0.24
CA ILE A 59 -9.10 5.77 1.20
C ILE A 59 -10.60 5.56 1.43
N ASP A 60 -10.95 4.47 2.10
CA ASP A 60 -12.34 4.04 2.27
C ASP A 60 -12.85 4.14 3.73
N GLU A 61 -14.06 3.65 3.98
CA GLU A 61 -14.67 3.73 5.32
C GLU A 61 -13.91 2.92 6.39
N HIS A 62 -13.02 2.01 5.98
CA HIS A 62 -12.27 1.09 6.83
C HIS A 62 -10.87 1.60 7.19
N TYR A 63 -10.42 2.71 6.60
CA TYR A 63 -9.08 3.28 6.76
C TYR A 63 -8.51 3.24 8.18
N VAL A 64 -9.26 3.76 9.16
CA VAL A 64 -8.80 3.84 10.55
C VAL A 64 -8.62 2.45 11.16
N ALA A 65 -9.59 1.55 10.93
CA ALA A 65 -9.53 0.20 11.44
C ALA A 65 -8.38 -0.59 10.82
N GLU A 66 -8.12 -0.42 9.53
CA GLU A 66 -7.02 -1.11 8.85
C GLU A 66 -5.66 -0.60 9.32
N CYS A 67 -5.50 0.71 9.53
CA CYS A 67 -4.28 1.29 10.12
C CYS A 67 -4.05 0.77 11.56
N GLU A 68 -5.11 0.61 12.35
CA GLU A 68 -5.04 0.02 13.69
C GLU A 68 -4.62 -1.45 13.64
N ASP A 69 -5.21 -2.24 12.74
CA ASP A 69 -4.86 -3.65 12.53
C ASP A 69 -3.40 -3.81 12.09
N LYS A 70 -2.95 -2.98 11.15
CA LYS A 70 -1.56 -2.88 10.70
C LYS A 70 -0.62 -2.57 11.87
N ALA A 71 -0.98 -1.63 12.76
CA ALA A 71 -0.21 -1.31 13.94
C ALA A 71 -0.09 -2.49 14.92
N ILE A 72 -1.17 -3.23 15.17
CA ILE A 72 -1.16 -4.44 16.01
C ILE A 72 -0.27 -5.52 15.37
N THR A 73 -0.38 -5.73 14.06
CA THR A 73 0.46 -6.69 13.32
C THR A 73 1.94 -6.37 13.46
N LEU A 74 2.34 -5.12 13.22
CA LEU A 74 3.75 -4.70 13.32
C LEU A 74 4.28 -4.72 14.75
N ALA A 75 3.43 -4.49 15.75
CA ALA A 75 3.82 -4.62 17.16
C ALA A 75 4.13 -6.08 17.54
N ASN A 76 3.37 -7.04 17.00
CA ASN A 76 3.56 -8.46 17.25
C ASN A 76 4.68 -9.07 16.39
N ASP A 77 4.85 -8.58 15.17
CA ASP A 77 5.83 -9.08 14.21
C ASP A 77 6.45 -7.90 13.42
N PRO A 78 7.51 -7.26 13.95
CA PRO A 78 8.18 -6.16 13.26
C PRO A 78 8.79 -6.56 11.91
N GLN A 79 9.01 -7.85 11.64
CA GLN A 79 9.56 -8.33 10.36
C GLN A 79 8.57 -8.21 9.20
N ARG A 80 7.34 -7.74 9.46
CA ARG A 80 6.40 -7.31 8.43
C ARG A 80 6.82 -6.02 7.73
N TYR A 81 7.80 -5.31 8.26
CA TYR A 81 8.52 -4.25 7.57
C TYR A 81 9.98 -4.67 7.40
N LEU A 82 10.50 -4.62 6.18
CA LEU A 82 11.90 -4.86 5.86
C LEU A 82 12.29 -3.96 4.68
N CYS A 83 13.42 -3.27 4.78
CA CYS A 83 13.96 -2.47 3.70
C CYS A 83 15.49 -2.60 3.66
N LEU A 84 16.06 -2.85 2.48
CA LEU A 84 17.50 -2.91 2.30
C LEU A 84 18.09 -1.49 2.29
N PRO A 85 19.30 -1.26 2.84
CA PRO A 85 19.84 0.10 3.03
C PRO A 85 19.92 0.97 1.78
N HIS A 86 20.09 0.37 0.59
CA HIS A 86 20.20 1.11 -0.67
C HIS A 86 18.86 1.69 -1.15
N MET A 87 17.73 1.30 -0.54
CA MET A 87 16.39 1.74 -0.92
C MET A 87 15.97 3.06 -0.27
N MET A 88 16.81 3.68 0.58
CA MET A 88 16.45 4.86 1.38
C MET A 88 15.87 6.01 0.56
N ASP A 89 16.48 6.37 -0.57
CA ASP A 89 15.97 7.43 -1.45
C ASP A 89 14.57 7.08 -1.97
N ALA A 90 14.36 5.81 -2.38
CA ALA A 90 13.07 5.34 -2.85
C ALA A 90 12.01 5.28 -1.71
N GLN A 91 12.43 5.17 -0.44
CA GLN A 91 11.52 5.28 0.70
C GLN A 91 10.98 6.70 0.83
N TRP A 92 11.86 7.71 0.65
CA TRP A 92 11.46 9.11 0.62
C TRP A 92 10.57 9.44 -0.58
N ASP A 93 10.87 8.94 -1.77
CA ASP A 93 10.02 9.10 -2.96
C ASP A 93 8.62 8.51 -2.73
N THR A 94 8.54 7.33 -2.09
CA THR A 94 7.26 6.68 -1.76
C THR A 94 6.48 7.51 -0.76
N LEU A 95 7.14 8.02 0.28
CA LEU A 95 6.52 8.90 1.28
C LEU A 95 5.99 10.19 0.64
N GLU A 96 6.77 10.83 -0.22
CA GLU A 96 6.36 12.02 -0.95
C GLU A 96 5.12 11.74 -1.80
N LEU A 97 5.16 10.71 -2.64
CA LEU A 97 4.07 10.35 -3.55
C LEU A 97 2.76 10.11 -2.79
N MET A 98 2.82 9.35 -1.70
CA MET A 98 1.65 9.03 -0.89
C MET A 98 1.09 10.27 -0.19
N MET A 99 1.93 11.07 0.48
CA MET A 99 1.48 12.26 1.18
C MET A 99 0.90 13.31 0.23
N GLU A 100 1.54 13.54 -0.92
CA GLU A 100 1.01 14.45 -1.94
C GLU A 100 -0.31 13.96 -2.50
N SER A 101 -0.41 12.69 -2.87
CA SER A 101 -1.63 12.14 -3.45
C SER A 101 -2.79 12.19 -2.45
N MET A 102 -2.59 11.74 -1.22
CA MET A 102 -3.63 11.74 -0.19
C MET A 102 -4.07 13.16 0.21
N SER A 103 -3.13 14.10 0.31
CA SER A 103 -3.48 15.50 0.62
C SER A 103 -4.19 16.23 -0.51
N ASN A 104 -3.88 15.90 -1.77
CA ASN A 104 -4.54 16.45 -2.95
C ASN A 104 -5.93 15.84 -3.17
N ASP A 105 -6.06 14.52 -3.05
CA ASP A 105 -7.28 13.80 -3.38
C ASP A 105 -8.29 13.77 -2.19
N TYR A 106 -7.81 13.83 -0.94
CA TYR A 106 -8.62 13.85 0.28
C TYR A 106 -8.26 15.02 1.23
N PRO A 107 -8.37 16.29 0.80
CA PRO A 107 -7.92 17.47 1.57
C PRO A 107 -8.72 17.72 2.86
N GLU A 108 -9.93 17.17 2.96
CA GLU A 108 -10.71 17.18 4.20
C GLU A 108 -10.03 16.35 5.30
N GLN A 109 -9.25 15.32 4.93
CA GLN A 109 -8.68 14.31 5.83
C GLN A 109 -7.17 14.48 6.03
N PHE A 110 -6.43 14.79 4.96
CA PHE A 110 -4.98 14.91 5.00
C PHE A 110 -4.52 16.30 4.55
N ASN A 111 -3.39 16.74 5.08
CA ASN A 111 -2.75 17.98 4.65
C ASN A 111 -1.23 17.81 4.65
N LEU A 112 -0.61 18.31 3.60
CA LEU A 112 0.83 18.41 3.49
C LEU A 112 1.20 19.88 3.24
N THR A 113 2.03 20.43 4.11
CA THR A 113 2.64 21.76 3.92
C THR A 113 4.15 21.60 3.79
N LYS A 114 4.73 22.13 2.72
CA LYS A 114 6.17 22.05 2.41
C LYS A 114 6.81 23.45 2.47
N GLU A 115 7.80 23.63 3.33
CA GLU A 115 8.64 24.84 3.43
C GLU A 115 10.11 24.47 3.13
N GLY A 116 10.42 24.31 1.84
CA GLY A 116 11.64 23.63 1.40
C GLY A 116 11.60 22.18 1.87
N ASP A 117 12.64 21.74 2.57
CA ASP A 117 12.71 20.38 3.14
C ASP A 117 11.97 20.28 4.48
N ASN A 118 11.54 21.39 5.09
CA ASN A 118 10.76 21.34 6.33
C ASN A 118 9.29 21.05 6.02
N TRP A 119 8.85 19.84 6.31
CA TRP A 119 7.50 19.39 5.98
C TRP A 119 6.65 19.28 7.23
N THR A 120 5.37 19.62 7.10
CA THR A 120 4.34 19.35 8.10
C THR A 120 3.28 18.46 7.47
N TRP A 121 3.19 17.23 7.97
CA TRP A 121 2.17 16.26 7.59
C TRP A 121 1.07 16.22 8.65
N VAL A 122 -0.18 16.29 8.22
CA VAL A 122 -1.37 16.14 9.07
C VAL A 122 -2.23 15.02 8.53
N ASN A 123 -2.43 14.00 9.34
CA ASN A 123 -3.39 12.92 9.11
C ASN A 123 -4.46 13.02 10.19
N LYS A 124 -5.56 13.70 9.85
CA LYS A 124 -6.65 13.98 10.80
C LYS A 124 -7.37 12.71 11.27
N PRO A 125 -7.66 11.71 10.40
CA PRO A 125 -8.33 10.48 10.85
C PRO A 125 -7.58 9.75 11.97
N LEU A 126 -6.24 9.73 11.93
CA LEU A 126 -5.40 9.11 12.97
C LEU A 126 -4.95 10.08 14.06
N GLY A 127 -5.32 11.36 13.98
CA GLY A 127 -4.90 12.39 14.95
C GLY A 127 -3.39 12.70 14.91
N ILE A 128 -2.74 12.48 13.77
CA ILE A 128 -1.30 12.67 13.59
C ILE A 128 -1.01 14.07 13.07
N THR A 129 -0.02 14.72 13.66
CA THR A 129 0.63 15.92 13.12
C THR A 129 2.12 15.81 13.36
N THR A 130 2.88 15.71 12.27
CA THR A 130 4.32 15.48 12.32
C THR A 130 5.03 16.56 11.55
N LYS A 131 6.03 17.16 12.18
CA LYS A 131 6.98 18.06 11.54
C LYS A 131 8.29 17.31 11.39
N PHE A 132 8.82 17.25 10.18
CA PHE A 132 10.04 16.52 9.86
C PHE A 132 10.79 17.23 8.75
N VAL A 133 12.03 16.80 8.51
CA VAL A 133 12.89 17.30 7.43
C VAL A 133 12.98 16.22 6.37
N PHE A 134 12.47 16.49 5.17
CA PHE A 134 12.51 15.56 4.05
C PHE A 134 13.97 15.22 3.70
N GLY A 135 14.29 13.93 3.62
CA GLY A 135 15.66 13.43 3.41
C GLY A 135 16.49 13.23 4.69
N ASP A 136 16.00 13.65 5.87
CA ASP A 136 16.67 13.40 7.16
C ASP A 136 15.89 12.37 7.99
N GLU A 137 16.37 11.13 8.00
CA GLU A 137 15.77 10.00 8.70
C GLU A 137 15.61 10.28 10.21
N SER A 138 16.55 11.02 10.81
CA SER A 138 16.54 11.31 12.25
C SER A 138 15.40 12.24 12.69
N SER A 139 14.72 12.86 11.72
CA SER A 139 13.58 13.75 11.94
C SER A 139 12.23 13.01 12.01
N LEU A 140 12.20 11.71 11.68
CA LEU A 140 11.05 10.83 11.80
C LEU A 140 11.23 9.81 12.96
N PRO A 141 10.15 9.28 13.54
CA PRO A 141 10.24 8.28 14.61
C PRO A 141 10.68 6.89 14.14
N MET A 142 10.72 6.66 12.83
CA MET A 142 11.09 5.41 12.15
C MET A 142 11.43 5.72 10.68
N GLU A 143 11.89 4.71 9.93
CA GLU A 143 12.24 4.87 8.52
C GLU A 143 11.04 5.35 7.67
N PRO A 144 11.28 6.09 6.55
CA PRO A 144 10.22 6.77 5.81
C PRO A 144 9.11 5.84 5.28
N LEU A 145 9.48 4.67 4.75
CA LEU A 145 8.51 3.69 4.24
C LEU A 145 7.66 3.12 5.37
N GLU A 146 8.25 2.79 6.51
CA GLU A 146 7.49 2.30 7.66
C GLU A 146 6.52 3.39 8.17
N TYR A 147 7.01 4.62 8.27
CA TYR A 147 6.23 5.76 8.77
C TYR A 147 4.97 6.02 7.94
N ILE A 148 5.11 6.12 6.61
CA ILE A 148 3.97 6.37 5.72
C ILE A 148 3.14 5.11 5.50
N GLY A 149 3.77 3.94 5.42
CA GLY A 149 3.10 2.66 5.22
C GLY A 149 2.16 2.28 6.36
N ARG A 150 2.44 2.74 7.59
CA ARG A 150 1.51 2.65 8.73
C ARG A 150 0.25 3.49 8.59
N GLN A 151 0.18 4.37 7.59
CA GLN A 151 -0.87 5.37 7.38
C GLN A 151 -1.54 5.25 6.01
N VAL A 152 -1.26 4.20 5.23
CA VAL A 152 -1.88 3.94 3.92
C VAL A 152 -2.45 2.52 3.92
N GLN A 153 -3.64 2.35 3.33
CA GLN A 153 -4.27 1.04 3.18
C GLN A 153 -3.50 0.15 2.19
N GLY A 154 -3.68 -1.16 2.31
CA GLY A 154 -2.99 -2.18 1.55
C GLY A 154 -1.56 -2.44 2.02
N ASP A 155 -0.90 -3.32 1.29
CA ASP A 155 0.51 -3.68 1.48
C ASP A 155 1.33 -3.11 0.33
N TRP A 156 2.58 -2.73 0.62
CA TRP A 156 3.43 -2.01 -0.32
C TRP A 156 4.77 -2.71 -0.47
N VAL A 157 5.15 -2.99 -1.72
CA VAL A 157 6.48 -3.49 -2.07
C VAL A 157 7.15 -2.50 -3.01
N MET A 158 8.36 -2.09 -2.66
CA MET A 158 9.27 -1.32 -3.48
C MET A 158 10.23 -2.26 -4.20
N LEU A 159 10.31 -2.08 -5.52
CA LEU A 159 11.14 -2.90 -6.38
C LEU A 159 12.36 -2.11 -6.84
N ASP A 160 13.56 -2.63 -6.55
CA ASP A 160 14.76 -2.12 -7.21
C ASP A 160 14.82 -2.64 -8.65
N GLN A 161 15.09 -1.74 -9.59
CA GLN A 161 15.28 -2.09 -10.99
C GLN A 161 16.76 -2.11 -11.32
N ARG A 162 17.33 -3.31 -11.39
CA ARG A 162 18.73 -3.54 -11.80
C ARG A 162 18.85 -4.77 -12.69
N ASP A 163 19.92 -4.83 -13.47
CA ASP A 163 20.23 -5.99 -14.32
C ASP A 163 19.07 -6.47 -15.22
N ASN A 164 18.27 -5.52 -15.73
CA ASN A 164 17.07 -5.77 -16.54
C ASN A 164 16.04 -6.69 -15.83
N ASN A 165 15.92 -6.56 -14.51
CA ASN A 165 14.97 -7.27 -13.66
C ASN A 165 14.44 -6.37 -12.54
N LEU A 166 13.49 -6.88 -11.76
CA LEU A 166 12.93 -6.24 -10.57
C LEU A 166 13.23 -7.10 -9.35
N PHE A 167 13.61 -6.48 -8.24
CA PHE A 167 13.96 -7.16 -6.99
C PHE A 167 13.19 -6.56 -5.81
N ALA A 168 12.61 -7.41 -4.98
CA ALA A 168 11.81 -7.02 -3.83
C ALA A 168 12.66 -6.57 -2.65
N ASP A 169 13.15 -5.33 -2.69
CA ASP A 169 14.23 -4.88 -1.79
C ASP A 169 13.73 -4.00 -0.63
N GLY A 170 12.45 -3.61 -0.64
CA GLY A 170 11.82 -3.01 0.52
C GLY A 170 10.31 -3.19 0.52
N ALA A 171 9.70 -3.38 1.69
CA ALA A 171 8.25 -3.51 1.77
C ALA A 171 7.71 -3.33 3.20
N ILE A 172 6.40 -3.09 3.26
CA ILE A 172 5.57 -3.20 4.46
C ILE A 172 4.36 -4.06 4.12
N VAL A 173 4.29 -5.26 4.71
CA VAL A 173 3.35 -6.32 4.33
C VAL A 173 2.71 -6.96 5.56
N THR A 174 1.45 -6.59 5.80
CA THR A 174 0.67 -6.89 7.00
C THR A 174 -0.64 -7.63 6.75
N SER A 175 -1.12 -7.66 5.51
CA SER A 175 -2.39 -8.27 5.07
C SER A 175 -2.24 -9.26 3.91
N GLN A 176 -1.04 -9.83 3.75
CA GLN A 176 -0.68 -10.74 2.65
C GLN A 176 -1.62 -11.94 2.43
N ALA A 177 -1.81 -12.30 1.16
CA ALA A 177 -2.46 -13.53 0.74
C ALA A 177 -1.48 -14.72 0.76
N ASP A 178 -1.17 -15.22 1.96
CA ASP A 178 -0.43 -16.48 2.22
C ASP A 178 0.99 -16.56 1.61
N TRP A 179 1.69 -15.42 1.49
CA TRP A 179 3.13 -15.34 1.22
C TRP A 179 3.84 -14.62 2.39
N SER A 180 5.16 -14.40 2.35
CA SER A 180 5.86 -13.70 3.45
C SER A 180 7.02 -12.86 2.95
N LEU A 181 7.02 -11.58 3.31
CA LEU A 181 8.10 -10.65 3.02
C LEU A 181 9.46 -11.16 3.51
N ALA A 182 9.55 -11.62 4.75
CA ALA A 182 10.81 -12.11 5.32
C ALA A 182 11.44 -13.28 4.54
N ILE A 183 10.64 -13.99 3.73
CA ILE A 183 11.12 -15.04 2.82
C ILE A 183 11.57 -14.44 1.49
N ASP A 184 10.85 -13.44 0.97
CA ASP A 184 10.96 -12.99 -0.41
C ASP A 184 11.83 -11.71 -0.59
N VAL A 185 12.26 -11.03 0.49
CA VAL A 185 13.17 -9.87 0.39
C VAL A 185 14.46 -10.22 -0.35
N GLY A 186 14.81 -9.42 -1.34
CA GLY A 186 16.00 -9.60 -2.19
C GLY A 186 15.78 -10.56 -3.36
N MET A 187 14.63 -11.24 -3.45
CA MET A 187 14.31 -12.09 -4.59
C MET A 187 13.96 -11.27 -5.83
N SER A 188 14.34 -11.78 -6.98
CA SER A 188 13.93 -11.24 -8.28
C SER A 188 12.46 -11.56 -8.59
N TRP A 189 11.92 -10.84 -9.59
CA TRP A 189 10.55 -11.00 -10.05
C TRP A 189 10.16 -12.45 -10.38
N GLN A 190 11.07 -13.25 -10.94
CA GLN A 190 10.77 -14.64 -11.27
C GLN A 190 10.89 -15.56 -10.05
N GLU A 191 11.79 -15.26 -9.11
CA GLU A 191 12.04 -16.09 -7.94
C GLU A 191 10.84 -16.09 -6.99
N TRP A 192 10.32 -14.91 -6.62
CA TRP A 192 9.19 -14.84 -5.68
C TRP A 192 7.86 -15.31 -6.30
N HIS A 193 7.73 -15.29 -7.64
CA HIS A 193 6.60 -15.85 -8.39
C HIS A 193 6.76 -17.35 -8.68
N GLY A 194 7.89 -17.97 -8.31
CA GLY A 194 8.19 -19.37 -8.58
C GLY A 194 7.14 -20.37 -8.05
N ARG A 195 6.34 -19.96 -7.04
CA ARG A 195 5.23 -20.74 -6.48
C ARG A 195 3.96 -20.70 -7.34
N ALA A 196 3.80 -19.70 -8.22
CA ALA A 196 2.67 -19.52 -9.14
C ALA A 196 2.82 -20.38 -10.42
N ARG A 197 2.85 -21.70 -10.25
CA ARG A 197 3.28 -22.67 -11.27
C ARG A 197 2.52 -22.59 -12.61
N ARG A 198 1.22 -22.26 -12.61
CA ARG A 198 0.39 -22.20 -13.84
C ARG A 198 0.57 -20.93 -14.68
N ALA A 199 1.03 -19.82 -14.08
CA ALA A 199 1.25 -18.57 -14.80
C ALA A 199 2.56 -18.63 -15.62
N MET A 200 3.62 -19.16 -15.01
CA MET A 200 4.95 -19.27 -15.65
C MET A 200 4.97 -20.17 -16.88
N GLU A 201 4.11 -21.20 -16.94
CA GLU A 201 4.01 -22.11 -18.10
C GLU A 201 3.52 -21.39 -19.37
N ARG A 202 2.76 -20.29 -19.24
CA ARG A 202 2.22 -19.52 -20.38
C ARG A 202 3.18 -18.46 -20.91
N GLU A 203 4.03 -17.86 -20.06
CA GLU A 203 5.08 -16.93 -20.53
C GLU A 203 6.10 -17.63 -21.45
N GLN A 204 6.28 -18.95 -21.30
CA GLN A 204 7.15 -19.75 -22.15
C GLN A 204 6.50 -20.23 -23.46
N CYS A 205 5.19 -20.01 -23.65
CA CYS A 205 4.47 -20.45 -24.85
C CYS A 205 3.44 -19.39 -25.29
N PRO A 206 3.85 -18.32 -25.99
CA PRO A 206 2.95 -17.26 -26.43
C PRO A 206 1.96 -17.67 -27.54
N TYR A 207 1.96 -18.95 -27.96
CA TYR A 207 1.08 -19.47 -28.99
C TYR A 207 0.60 -20.90 -28.66
N ARG A 208 -0.49 -20.99 -27.90
CA ARG A 208 -1.44 -22.11 -27.99
C ARG A 208 -2.85 -21.58 -27.89
#